data_AF-A0A4Q5X278-F1
#
_entry.id   AF-A0A4Q5X278-F1
#
_cell.length_a   1.000
_cell.length_b   1.000
_cell.length_c   1.000
_cell.angle_alpha   90.00
_cell.angle_beta   90.00
_cell.angle_gamma   90.00
#
_symmetry.space_group_name_H-M   'P 1'
#
loop_
_entity.id
_entity.type
_entity.pdbx_description
1 polymer ?
#
loop_
_entity_poly.entity_id
_entity_poly.type
_entity_poly.pdbx_seq_one_letter_code
_entity_poly.pdbx_strand_id
1 'polypeptide(L)'
;MRGPPGNACTLPSVTRVPRAAGLVLILAACQGKHGASPSPSQSSAALAAISAGTSAPAAPAASVSPASPTSAAPSASAAPSAPYVPDAKRYPWLADERDFPKPDSSLEERFPAPPGYKRVAAEPGSFAEWLRGLPMAPEGTPAKSFDGHETLSADDDYLAGVVAIDTGSADLQQSSDVIIRLHAEYLWSRGEKEKISYLSATKLAMPLSRWEKGQRLIPNGPNVFWVVKGKPSEVDHAEFRRYLDAVFNWANSTSLSPRSAPVTEPKDLVAGDFFLQTEEPNHVAVVLDVAEKPSGERVALLGQARSPAESVHVVRPGKATPWFSVRPPVPVLTPHSQALAWGDLRRMTTSAGDADK
;
A
#
# COMPACT_ATOMS: atom_id res chain seq x y z
N MET A 1 4.67 82.96 -7.96
CA MET A 1 5.80 82.96 -8.90
C MET A 1 5.54 81.88 -9.93
N ARG A 2 4.88 82.23 -11.04
CA ARG A 2 5.42 82.24 -12.42
C ARG A 2 6.16 80.94 -12.83
N GLY A 3 5.42 80.01 -13.43
CA GLY A 3 5.34 79.78 -14.88
C GLY A 3 6.56 79.19 -15.64
N PRO A 4 6.31 78.50 -16.79
CA PRO A 4 7.10 77.39 -17.38
C PRO A 4 7.78 77.83 -18.71
N PRO A 5 7.80 77.06 -19.83
CA PRO A 5 8.37 75.74 -20.20
C PRO A 5 9.53 75.89 -21.24
N GLY A 6 10.10 74.82 -21.82
CA GLY A 6 10.88 74.99 -23.08
C GLY A 6 11.79 73.85 -23.57
N ASN A 7 11.59 73.52 -24.86
CA ASN A 7 12.26 72.59 -25.78
C ASN A 7 13.77 72.79 -26.09
N ALA A 8 14.30 71.77 -26.81
CA ALA A 8 15.38 71.77 -27.83
C ALA A 8 16.75 71.20 -27.39
N CYS A 9 17.29 70.11 -27.98
CA CYS A 9 17.97 69.98 -29.30
C CYS A 9 19.07 71.07 -29.48
N THR A 10 20.38 70.82 -29.57
CA THR A 10 21.13 70.01 -30.57
C THR A 10 22.65 69.90 -30.21
N LEU A 11 23.25 68.72 -30.47
CA LEU A 11 24.56 68.33 -31.10
C LEU A 11 25.79 69.29 -31.08
N PRO A 12 27.07 68.82 -31.12
CA PRO A 12 27.52 67.64 -31.86
C PRO A 12 28.61 66.74 -31.23
N SER A 13 28.69 65.58 -31.88
CA SER A 13 29.76 64.58 -31.98
C SER A 13 31.20 65.09 -31.97
N VAL A 14 32.04 64.43 -31.16
CA VAL A 14 33.49 64.31 -31.35
C VAL A 14 33.85 62.82 -31.40
N THR A 15 33.99 62.34 -32.64
CA THR A 15 35.02 61.44 -33.18
C THR A 15 35.49 60.16 -32.45
N ARG A 16 35.55 59.10 -33.27
CA ARG A 16 36.40 57.89 -33.28
C ARG A 16 35.86 56.60 -32.64
N VAL A 17 35.23 55.82 -33.51
CA VAL A 17 35.32 54.34 -33.61
C VAL A 17 36.69 54.00 -34.27
N PRO A 18 37.26 52.77 -34.25
CA PRO A 18 36.97 51.54 -33.50
C PRO A 18 38.19 50.99 -32.72
N ARG A 19 37.94 50.08 -31.77
CA ARG A 19 38.73 48.85 -31.70
C ARG A 19 37.89 47.71 -31.12
N ALA A 20 37.64 46.75 -31.99
CA ALA A 20 37.07 45.46 -31.69
C ALA A 20 38.02 44.65 -30.82
N ALA A 21 37.48 43.99 -29.80
CA ALA A 21 38.01 42.76 -29.25
C ALA A 21 36.81 41.83 -29.06
N GLY A 22 36.63 40.94 -30.02
CA GLY A 22 35.64 39.87 -29.96
C GLY A 22 36.02 38.89 -28.86
N LEU A 23 35.08 38.59 -27.99
CA LEU A 23 35.16 37.43 -27.13
C LEU A 23 34.48 36.27 -27.85
N VAL A 24 35.32 35.31 -28.26
CA VAL A 24 34.92 34.05 -28.89
C VAL A 24 34.16 33.21 -27.88
N LEU A 25 32.90 32.89 -28.20
CA LEU A 25 32.14 31.84 -27.54
C LEU A 25 32.63 30.49 -28.07
N ILE A 26 33.33 29.72 -27.24
CA ILE A 26 33.65 28.31 -27.54
C ILE A 26 32.53 27.44 -26.97
N LEU A 27 31.76 26.84 -27.87
CA LEU A 27 30.93 25.67 -27.60
C LEU A 27 31.84 24.45 -27.41
N ALA A 28 31.86 23.89 -26.20
CA ALA A 28 32.37 22.56 -25.94
C ALA A 28 31.21 21.67 -25.47
N ALA A 29 30.83 20.73 -26.33
CA ALA A 29 29.95 19.62 -26.00
C ALA A 29 30.74 18.59 -25.17
N CYS A 30 30.22 18.26 -23.99
CA CYS A 30 30.60 17.04 -23.27
C CYS A 30 29.33 16.35 -22.79
N GLN A 31 29.14 15.13 -23.27
CA GLN A 31 28.14 14.18 -22.80
C GLN A 31 28.47 13.81 -21.34
N GLY A 32 27.51 14.02 -20.45
CA GLY A 32 27.58 13.64 -19.04
C GLY A 32 26.36 12.80 -18.68
N LYS A 33 26.64 11.60 -18.21
CA LYS A 33 25.70 10.52 -17.85
C LYS A 33 24.63 10.99 -16.86
N HIS A 34 23.40 10.47 -17.03
CA HIS A 34 22.29 10.57 -16.08
C HIS A 34 22.72 10.08 -14.69
N GLY A 35 22.80 11.02 -13.74
CA GLY A 35 22.83 10.73 -12.31
C GLY A 35 21.41 10.83 -11.75
N ALA A 36 20.92 9.73 -11.18
CA ALA A 36 19.68 9.71 -10.42
C ALA A 36 19.77 10.64 -9.21
N SER A 37 18.71 11.40 -8.94
CA SER A 37 18.55 12.12 -7.68
C SER A 37 18.38 11.12 -6.53
N PRO A 38 19.01 11.33 -5.36
CA PRO A 38 18.89 10.41 -4.24
C PRO A 38 17.53 10.54 -3.58
N SER A 39 16.87 9.40 -3.37
CA SER A 39 15.71 9.23 -2.48
C SER A 39 16.18 9.29 -1.01
N PRO A 40 15.49 9.98 -0.10
CA PRO A 40 15.93 10.14 1.28
C PRO A 40 15.41 9.01 2.16
N SER A 41 16.07 7.86 2.17
CA SER A 41 15.98 6.88 3.27
C SER A 41 17.03 5.77 3.12
N GLN A 42 18.29 6.08 3.41
CA GLN A 42 19.29 5.05 3.74
C GLN A 42 20.17 5.54 4.87
N SER A 43 19.97 4.99 6.07
CA SER A 43 20.99 4.99 7.11
C SER A 43 21.21 3.55 7.56
N SER A 44 22.47 3.16 7.43
CA SER A 44 22.99 1.81 7.45
C SER A 44 22.86 1.10 8.80
N ALA A 45 22.52 -0.19 8.74
CA ALA A 45 22.80 -1.14 9.81
C ALA A 45 24.27 -1.56 9.75
N ALA A 46 24.96 -1.48 10.89
CA ALA A 46 26.22 -2.17 11.14
C ALA A 46 26.08 -2.88 12.48
N LEU A 47 25.90 -4.20 12.45
CA LEU A 47 26.03 -5.06 13.63
C LEU A 47 27.16 -6.05 13.36
N ALA A 48 28.23 -5.87 14.14
CA ALA A 48 29.39 -6.73 14.18
C ALA A 48 29.05 -8.06 14.88
N ALA A 49 29.51 -9.15 14.27
CA ALA A 49 29.49 -10.47 14.86
C ALA A 49 30.44 -10.56 16.07
N ILE A 50 29.96 -11.13 17.17
CA ILE A 50 30.81 -11.70 18.22
C ILE A 50 30.33 -13.12 18.47
N SER A 51 31.14 -14.08 18.00
CA SER A 51 31.09 -15.48 18.41
C SER A 51 31.66 -15.63 19.82
N ALA A 52 30.95 -16.35 20.68
CA ALA A 52 31.56 -17.06 21.80
C ALA A 52 30.74 -18.33 22.05
N GLY A 53 31.33 -19.49 21.76
CA GLY A 53 30.78 -20.77 22.12
C GLY A 53 31.05 -21.09 23.59
N THR A 54 30.19 -21.89 24.20
CA THR A 54 30.62 -22.87 25.21
C THR A 54 29.65 -24.04 25.25
N SER A 55 30.23 -25.22 25.14
CA SER A 55 29.64 -26.56 25.26
C SER A 55 29.25 -26.91 26.70
N ALA A 56 28.14 -27.62 26.90
CA ALA A 56 27.93 -28.53 28.04
C ALA A 56 26.79 -29.54 27.73
N PRO A 57 26.73 -30.71 28.40
CA PRO A 57 26.49 -31.99 27.73
C PRO A 57 25.10 -32.61 27.92
N ALA A 58 24.85 -33.63 27.10
CA ALA A 58 23.67 -34.49 27.07
C ALA A 58 23.65 -35.58 28.17
N ALA A 59 22.43 -35.94 28.62
CA ALA A 59 21.95 -37.29 28.96
C ALA A 59 20.58 -37.22 29.69
N PRO A 60 19.79 -38.31 29.79
CA PRO A 60 19.56 -39.40 28.83
C PRO A 60 18.07 -39.56 28.47
N ALA A 61 17.84 -40.37 27.44
CA ALA A 61 16.54 -40.73 26.88
C ALA A 61 15.65 -41.50 27.88
N ALA A 62 14.37 -41.09 27.95
CA ALA A 62 13.29 -41.91 28.46
C ALA A 62 12.45 -42.40 27.27
N SER A 63 12.45 -43.71 27.11
CA SER A 63 11.70 -44.50 26.13
C SER A 63 10.20 -44.41 26.38
N VAL A 64 9.44 -43.98 25.37
CA VAL A 64 7.98 -44.13 25.32
C VAL A 64 7.65 -45.05 24.15
N SER A 65 7.00 -46.17 24.43
CA SER A 65 6.56 -47.15 23.44
C SER A 65 5.48 -46.59 22.51
N PRO A 66 5.39 -47.08 21.26
CA PRO A 66 4.52 -46.50 20.24
C PRO A 66 3.06 -46.95 20.44
N ALA A 67 2.15 -45.98 20.53
CA ALA A 67 0.72 -46.22 20.32
C ALA A 67 0.44 -46.36 18.82
N SER A 68 -0.32 -47.39 18.45
CA SER A 68 -0.73 -47.69 17.08
C SER A 68 -1.62 -46.58 16.49
N PRO A 69 -1.56 -46.31 15.17
CA PRO A 69 -2.40 -45.29 14.55
C PRO A 69 -3.82 -45.83 14.35
N THR A 70 -4.81 -45.19 14.97
CA THR A 70 -6.22 -45.43 14.67
C THR A 70 -6.68 -44.47 13.57
N SER A 71 -7.04 -45.06 12.44
CA SER A 71 -8.00 -44.60 11.43
C SER A 71 -7.83 -43.18 10.88
N ALA A 72 -7.12 -43.09 9.76
CA ALA A 72 -7.29 -41.99 8.82
C ALA A 72 -8.73 -42.05 8.26
N ALA A 73 -9.53 -41.03 8.57
CA ALA A 73 -10.78 -40.78 7.87
C ALA A 73 -10.48 -40.48 6.38
N PRO A 74 -11.30 -40.99 5.44
CA PRO A 74 -11.03 -40.79 4.02
C PRO A 74 -11.15 -39.31 3.68
N SER A 75 -10.10 -38.76 3.06
CA SER A 75 -10.17 -37.49 2.34
C SER A 75 -11.27 -37.57 1.30
N ALA A 76 -12.36 -36.85 1.53
CA ALA A 76 -13.32 -36.56 0.49
C ALA A 76 -12.60 -35.69 -0.55
N SER A 77 -12.20 -36.31 -1.67
CA SER A 77 -11.79 -35.59 -2.87
C SER A 77 -12.98 -34.71 -3.29
N ALA A 78 -12.88 -33.42 -3.03
CA ALA A 78 -13.87 -32.45 -3.47
C ALA A 78 -13.95 -32.52 -4.99
N ALA A 79 -15.17 -32.62 -5.53
CA ALA A 79 -15.41 -32.51 -6.96
C ALA A 79 -14.80 -31.19 -7.48
N PRO A 80 -14.26 -31.15 -8.71
CA PRO A 80 -13.66 -29.93 -9.24
C PRO A 80 -14.72 -28.82 -9.26
N SER A 81 -14.48 -27.77 -8.48
CA SER A 81 -15.27 -26.55 -8.51
C SER A 81 -15.20 -25.96 -9.92
N ALA A 82 -16.29 -25.33 -10.36
CA ALA A 82 -16.28 -24.59 -11.62
C ALA A 82 -15.08 -23.60 -11.62
N PRO A 83 -14.43 -23.38 -12.77
CA PRO A 83 -13.30 -22.46 -12.84
C PRO A 83 -13.75 -21.07 -12.36
N TYR A 84 -12.95 -20.47 -11.47
CA TYR A 84 -13.20 -19.12 -10.97
C TYR A 84 -13.29 -18.12 -12.13
N VAL A 85 -14.35 -17.31 -12.12
CA VAL A 85 -14.58 -16.26 -13.12
C VAL A 85 -14.39 -14.92 -12.41
N PRO A 86 -13.30 -14.20 -12.67
CA PRO A 86 -13.04 -12.93 -12.02
C PRO A 86 -14.06 -11.86 -12.47
N ASP A 87 -14.58 -11.08 -11.52
CA ASP A 87 -15.51 -9.98 -11.82
C ASP A 87 -14.74 -8.68 -12.10
N ALA A 88 -14.45 -8.43 -13.37
CA ALA A 88 -13.76 -7.21 -13.82
C ALA A 88 -14.60 -5.92 -13.66
N LYS A 89 -15.90 -6.00 -13.34
CA LYS A 89 -16.67 -4.78 -12.97
C LYS A 89 -16.44 -4.42 -11.50
N ARG A 90 -16.34 -5.44 -10.65
CA ARG A 90 -16.06 -5.29 -9.21
C ARG A 90 -14.59 -4.99 -8.92
N TYR A 91 -13.67 -5.53 -9.73
CA TYR A 91 -12.23 -5.33 -9.63
C TYR A 91 -11.66 -4.85 -10.98
N PRO A 92 -11.76 -3.55 -11.29
CA PRO A 92 -11.50 -3.05 -12.64
C PRO A 92 -10.08 -3.21 -13.16
N TRP A 93 -9.08 -3.33 -12.27
CA TRP A 93 -7.70 -3.64 -12.68
C TRP A 93 -7.57 -5.00 -13.39
N LEU A 94 -8.52 -5.92 -13.22
CA LEU A 94 -8.50 -7.21 -13.91
C LEU A 94 -8.71 -7.07 -15.43
N ALA A 95 -9.23 -5.94 -15.88
CA ALA A 95 -9.35 -5.61 -17.31
C ALA A 95 -8.14 -4.83 -17.85
N ASP A 96 -7.21 -4.39 -17.00
CA ASP A 96 -6.01 -3.69 -17.43
C ASP A 96 -4.96 -4.66 -18.00
N GLU A 97 -4.17 -4.18 -18.96
CA GLU A 97 -2.97 -4.88 -19.45
C GLU A 97 -1.77 -4.64 -18.52
N ARG A 98 -1.93 -4.96 -17.22
CA ARG A 98 -0.86 -4.86 -16.21
C ARG A 98 -0.36 -6.24 -15.79
N ASP A 99 0.85 -6.28 -15.26
CA ASP A 99 1.44 -7.51 -14.74
C ASP A 99 0.92 -7.79 -13.33
N PHE A 100 0.07 -8.81 -13.22
CA PHE A 100 -0.43 -9.39 -11.97
C PHE A 100 -0.74 -10.87 -12.21
N PRO A 101 -0.67 -11.73 -11.16
CA PRO A 101 -0.98 -13.14 -11.31
C PRO A 101 -2.46 -13.34 -11.69
N LYS A 102 -2.75 -14.24 -12.62
CA LYS A 102 -4.12 -14.56 -13.02
C LYS A 102 -4.86 -15.20 -11.84
N PRO A 103 -5.96 -14.62 -11.35
CA PRO A 103 -6.63 -15.14 -10.17
C PRO A 103 -7.38 -16.44 -10.44
N ASP A 104 -7.51 -17.28 -9.41
CA ASP A 104 -8.16 -18.59 -9.47
C ASP A 104 -9.17 -18.84 -8.34
N SER A 105 -9.32 -17.90 -7.40
CA SER A 105 -10.38 -17.91 -6.39
C SER A 105 -10.61 -16.51 -5.82
N SER A 106 -11.68 -16.33 -5.06
CA SER A 106 -11.83 -15.19 -4.15
C SER A 106 -11.13 -15.43 -2.80
N LEU A 107 -10.96 -14.37 -2.01
CA LEU A 107 -10.41 -14.44 -0.66
C LEU A 107 -11.28 -15.30 0.28
N GLU A 108 -12.60 -15.15 0.22
CA GLU A 108 -13.52 -15.90 1.08
C GLU A 108 -13.61 -17.40 0.74
N GLU A 109 -13.44 -17.77 -0.53
CA GLU A 109 -13.34 -19.16 -0.96
C GLU A 109 -12.00 -19.76 -0.55
N ARG A 110 -10.90 -19.00 -0.70
CA ARG A 110 -9.55 -19.46 -0.37
C ARG A 110 -9.36 -19.73 1.12
N PHE A 111 -9.93 -18.88 1.98
CA PHE A 111 -9.71 -18.95 3.42
C PHE A 111 -11.03 -19.14 4.18
N PRO A 112 -11.50 -20.39 4.36
CA PRO A 112 -12.71 -20.65 5.13
C PRO A 112 -12.54 -20.19 6.59
N ALA A 113 -13.64 -19.80 7.22
CA ALA A 113 -13.65 -19.48 8.64
C ALA A 113 -13.20 -20.70 9.48
N PRO A 114 -12.41 -20.53 10.55
CA PRO A 114 -11.95 -21.65 11.36
C PRO A 114 -13.11 -22.38 12.05
N PRO A 115 -12.93 -23.66 12.45
CA PRO A 115 -13.96 -24.40 13.17
C PRO A 115 -14.47 -23.65 14.40
N GLY A 116 -15.80 -23.57 14.53
CA GLY A 116 -16.47 -22.87 15.63
C GLY A 116 -16.64 -21.34 15.43
N TYR A 117 -16.05 -20.76 14.39
CA TYR A 117 -16.24 -19.37 14.02
C TYR A 117 -17.26 -19.22 12.90
N LYS A 118 -17.95 -18.08 12.86
CA LYS A 118 -18.77 -17.63 11.73
C LYS A 118 -18.27 -16.27 11.28
N ARG A 119 -18.24 -16.02 9.97
CA ARG A 119 -17.91 -14.69 9.45
C ARG A 119 -18.85 -13.64 10.03
N VAL A 120 -18.31 -12.50 10.43
CA VAL A 120 -19.11 -11.33 10.83
C VAL A 120 -19.95 -10.91 9.62
N ALA A 121 -21.23 -10.58 9.81
CA ALA A 121 -22.06 -10.15 8.68
C ALA A 121 -21.47 -8.90 8.02
N ALA A 122 -21.43 -8.88 6.69
CA ALA A 122 -21.04 -7.70 5.92
C ALA A 122 -22.25 -7.25 5.10
N GLU A 123 -22.55 -5.94 5.15
CA GLU A 123 -23.65 -5.38 4.38
C GLU A 123 -23.36 -5.50 2.88
N PRO A 124 -24.35 -5.86 2.04
CA PRO A 124 -24.16 -5.96 0.59
C PRO A 124 -23.60 -4.67 -0.02
N GLY A 125 -22.52 -4.79 -0.79
CA GLY A 125 -21.87 -3.64 -1.44
C GLY A 125 -21.09 -2.74 -0.48
N SER A 126 -20.88 -3.14 0.77
CA SER A 126 -19.96 -2.47 1.70
C SER A 126 -18.50 -2.78 1.37
N PHE A 127 -17.57 -1.99 1.93
CA PHE A 127 -16.14 -2.27 1.78
C PHE A 127 -15.74 -3.63 2.37
N ALA A 128 -16.35 -4.04 3.49
CA ALA A 128 -16.13 -5.34 4.10
C ALA A 128 -16.52 -6.51 3.18
N GLU A 129 -17.69 -6.39 2.53
CA GLU A 129 -18.13 -7.39 1.55
C GLU A 129 -17.23 -7.37 0.31
N TRP A 130 -16.85 -6.18 -0.17
CA TRP A 130 -15.92 -6.01 -1.29
C TRP A 130 -14.57 -6.69 -1.04
N LEU A 131 -14.00 -6.58 0.17
CA LEU A 131 -12.72 -7.21 0.54
C LEU A 131 -12.78 -8.75 0.54
N ARG A 132 -13.90 -9.35 0.94
CA ARG A 132 -14.09 -10.82 0.91
C ARG A 132 -13.99 -11.42 -0.47
N GLY A 133 -14.39 -10.66 -1.48
CA GLY A 133 -14.33 -11.10 -2.87
C GLY A 133 -12.96 -10.92 -3.52
N LEU A 134 -11.94 -10.38 -2.83
CA LEU A 134 -10.66 -10.02 -3.45
C LEU A 134 -10.12 -11.17 -4.30
N PRO A 135 -9.72 -10.91 -5.56
CA PRO A 135 -9.20 -11.94 -6.43
C PRO A 135 -7.84 -12.42 -5.89
N MET A 136 -7.70 -13.72 -5.69
CA MET A 136 -6.49 -14.34 -5.15
C MET A 136 -5.69 -14.99 -6.27
N ALA A 137 -4.37 -14.84 -6.20
CA ALA A 137 -3.44 -15.58 -7.03
C ALA A 137 -3.50 -17.10 -6.72
N PRO A 138 -3.04 -17.94 -7.65
CA PRO A 138 -2.99 -19.38 -7.43
C PRO A 138 -2.20 -19.76 -6.19
N GLU A 139 -2.63 -20.84 -5.53
CA GLU A 139 -1.84 -21.41 -4.42
C GLU A 139 -0.41 -21.68 -4.87
N GLY A 140 0.55 -21.38 -3.98
CA GLY A 140 1.97 -21.48 -4.29
C GLY A 140 2.54 -20.31 -5.09
N THR A 141 1.80 -19.22 -5.28
CA THR A 141 2.37 -17.96 -5.81
C THR A 141 3.26 -17.31 -4.73
N PRO A 142 4.57 -17.11 -4.98
CA PRO A 142 5.43 -16.39 -4.04
C PRO A 142 5.13 -14.88 -4.03
N ALA A 143 5.43 -14.21 -2.91
CA ALA A 143 5.40 -12.75 -2.87
C ALA A 143 6.68 -12.20 -3.51
N LYS A 144 6.52 -11.16 -4.33
CA LYS A 144 7.64 -10.52 -5.04
C LYS A 144 7.65 -9.02 -4.82
N SER A 145 8.85 -8.44 -4.77
CA SER A 145 9.08 -7.00 -4.82
C SER A 145 8.70 -6.43 -6.19
N PHE A 146 8.57 -5.11 -6.26
CA PHE A 146 8.26 -4.36 -7.49
C PHE A 146 9.26 -4.60 -8.64
N ASP A 147 10.49 -5.02 -8.34
CA ASP A 147 11.55 -5.36 -9.30
C ASP A 147 11.60 -6.86 -9.64
N GLY A 148 10.65 -7.64 -9.11
CA GLY A 148 10.44 -9.05 -9.46
C GLY A 148 11.23 -10.05 -8.62
N HIS A 149 12.02 -9.59 -7.64
CA HIS A 149 12.69 -10.49 -6.70
C HIS A 149 11.70 -11.11 -5.72
N GLU A 150 11.90 -12.38 -5.38
CA GLU A 150 11.11 -13.06 -4.37
C GLU A 150 11.41 -12.48 -2.98
N THR A 151 10.37 -12.03 -2.27
CA THR A 151 10.46 -11.50 -0.91
C THR A 151 9.92 -12.47 0.14
N LEU A 152 9.03 -13.38 -0.25
CA LEU A 152 8.59 -14.55 0.51
C LEU A 152 8.40 -15.70 -0.46
N SER A 153 8.97 -16.86 -0.13
CA SER A 153 8.77 -18.07 -0.92
C SER A 153 7.34 -18.57 -0.82
N ALA A 154 6.93 -19.37 -1.81
CA ALA A 154 5.61 -19.98 -1.86
C ALA A 154 5.28 -20.85 -0.63
N ASP A 155 6.31 -21.42 0.01
CA ASP A 155 6.22 -22.30 1.17
C ASP A 155 6.58 -21.61 2.50
N ASP A 156 6.79 -20.28 2.49
CA ASP A 156 7.09 -19.49 3.66
C ASP A 156 6.03 -19.69 4.76
N ASP A 157 6.46 -19.84 6.01
CA ASP A 157 5.57 -20.13 7.14
C ASP A 157 4.52 -19.03 7.36
N TYR A 158 4.77 -17.82 6.88
CA TYR A 158 3.96 -16.64 7.13
C TYR A 158 3.23 -16.09 5.89
N LEU A 159 3.42 -16.68 4.71
CA LEU A 159 2.64 -16.37 3.51
C LEU A 159 1.40 -17.28 3.41
N ALA A 160 0.20 -16.70 3.46
CA ALA A 160 -1.03 -17.45 3.25
C ALA A 160 -1.50 -17.43 1.78
N GLY A 161 -1.22 -16.35 1.05
CA GLY A 161 -1.56 -16.19 -0.36
C GLY A 161 -1.34 -14.76 -0.84
N VAL A 162 -1.27 -14.59 -2.15
CA VAL A 162 -1.04 -13.28 -2.81
C VAL A 162 -2.35 -12.78 -3.42
N VAL A 163 -2.68 -11.51 -3.19
CA VAL A 163 -3.81 -10.85 -3.87
C VAL A 163 -3.42 -10.61 -5.32
N ALA A 164 -4.29 -10.96 -6.26
CA ALA A 164 -4.06 -10.78 -7.69
C ALA A 164 -4.29 -9.32 -8.09
N ILE A 165 -3.34 -8.46 -7.72
CA ILE A 165 -3.29 -7.03 -8.03
C ILE A 165 -1.86 -6.64 -8.40
N ASP A 166 -1.69 -5.64 -9.27
CA ASP A 166 -0.37 -5.18 -9.67
C ASP A 166 0.38 -4.49 -8.53
N THR A 167 1.66 -4.83 -8.33
CA THR A 167 2.58 -4.04 -7.49
C THR A 167 3.02 -2.77 -8.22
N GLY A 168 3.14 -2.83 -9.55
CA GLY A 168 3.80 -1.80 -10.35
C GLY A 168 5.30 -2.08 -10.51
N SER A 169 5.98 -1.23 -11.29
CA SER A 169 7.40 -1.41 -11.66
C SER A 169 8.34 -0.45 -10.95
N ALA A 170 7.87 0.23 -9.91
CA ALA A 170 8.64 1.17 -9.09
C ALA A 170 8.39 0.84 -7.62
N ASP A 171 9.29 1.30 -6.74
CA ASP A 171 9.15 1.18 -5.29
C ASP A 171 8.04 2.10 -4.76
N LEU A 172 6.81 1.80 -5.17
CA LEU A 172 5.55 2.45 -4.87
C LEU A 172 4.54 1.35 -4.52
N GLN A 173 3.51 1.67 -3.75
CA GLN A 173 2.61 0.68 -3.16
C GLN A 173 3.26 -0.10 -1.99
N GLN A 174 3.81 0.66 -1.05
CA GLN A 174 4.35 0.15 0.21
C GLN A 174 3.23 -0.13 1.24
N SER A 175 3.58 -0.49 2.48
CA SER A 175 2.61 -0.93 3.50
C SER A 175 1.38 -0.01 3.66
N SER A 176 1.60 1.31 3.79
CA SER A 176 0.53 2.31 3.93
C SER A 176 -0.34 2.44 2.68
N ASP A 177 0.20 2.14 1.51
CA ASP A 177 -0.50 2.28 0.24
C ASP A 177 -1.51 1.16 0.03
N VAL A 178 -1.41 0.02 0.74
CA VAL A 178 -2.36 -1.10 0.61
C VAL A 178 -3.78 -0.66 0.96
N ILE A 179 -3.97 -0.01 2.11
CA ILE A 179 -5.31 0.49 2.49
C ILE A 179 -5.80 1.58 1.53
N ILE A 180 -4.89 2.46 1.07
CA ILE A 180 -5.22 3.50 0.07
C ILE A 180 -5.67 2.85 -1.24
N ARG A 181 -4.93 1.86 -1.74
CA ARG A 181 -5.21 1.12 -2.97
C ARG A 181 -6.56 0.45 -2.87
N LEU A 182 -6.76 -0.39 -1.87
CA LEU A 182 -8.00 -1.16 -1.71
C LEU A 182 -9.23 -0.25 -1.52
N HIS A 183 -9.10 0.80 -0.71
CA HIS A 183 -10.19 1.75 -0.51
C HIS A 183 -10.51 2.56 -1.78
N ALA A 184 -9.49 3.00 -2.53
CA ALA A 184 -9.70 3.74 -3.77
C ALA A 184 -10.38 2.87 -4.84
N GLU A 185 -9.94 1.63 -4.98
CA GLU A 185 -10.49 0.65 -5.91
C GLU A 185 -11.94 0.30 -5.59
N TYR A 186 -12.26 0.14 -4.30
CA TYR A 186 -13.64 -0.02 -3.85
C TYR A 186 -14.51 1.17 -4.26
N LEU A 187 -14.11 2.40 -3.94
CA LEU A 187 -14.85 3.60 -4.31
C LEU A 187 -14.99 3.74 -5.83
N TRP A 188 -13.95 3.40 -6.58
CA TRP A 188 -13.95 3.39 -8.03
C TRP A 188 -14.97 2.39 -8.60
N SER A 189 -14.99 1.15 -8.08
CA SER A 189 -15.95 0.10 -8.50
C SER A 189 -17.41 0.48 -8.22
N ARG A 190 -17.65 1.37 -7.24
CA ARG A 190 -18.95 1.92 -6.88
C ARG A 190 -19.34 3.16 -7.70
N GLY A 191 -18.43 3.68 -8.52
CA GLY A 191 -18.62 4.93 -9.25
C GLY A 191 -18.53 6.18 -8.37
N GLU A 192 -18.08 6.07 -7.12
CA GLU A 192 -18.00 7.14 -6.13
C GLU A 192 -16.66 7.91 -6.24
N LYS A 193 -16.30 8.30 -7.47
CA LYS A 193 -15.01 8.93 -7.81
C LYS A 193 -14.76 10.23 -7.06
N GLU A 194 -15.82 10.97 -6.73
CA GLU A 194 -15.79 12.22 -5.97
C GLU A 194 -15.30 12.05 -4.53
N LYS A 195 -15.42 10.83 -3.97
CA LYS A 195 -14.93 10.50 -2.63
C LYS A 195 -13.47 10.09 -2.60
N ILE A 196 -12.87 9.82 -3.76
CA ILE A 196 -11.47 9.40 -3.87
C ILE A 196 -10.57 10.61 -3.60
N SER A 197 -10.09 10.69 -2.36
CA SER A 197 -9.21 11.75 -1.91
C SER A 197 -8.37 11.29 -0.73
N TYR A 198 -7.05 11.49 -0.84
CA TYR A 198 -6.07 11.15 0.18
C TYR A 198 -5.27 12.39 0.58
N LEU A 199 -4.41 12.27 1.59
CA LEU A 199 -3.51 13.33 2.02
C LEU A 199 -2.07 12.96 1.73
N SER A 200 -1.26 13.96 1.39
CA SER A 200 0.20 13.82 1.49
C SER A 200 0.64 13.82 2.95
N ALA A 201 1.88 13.42 3.22
CA ALA A 201 2.52 13.55 4.54
C ALA A 201 2.51 15.00 5.06
N THR A 202 2.52 15.98 4.15
CA THR A 202 2.41 17.42 4.41
C THR A 202 0.97 17.94 4.41
N LYS A 203 -0.02 17.04 4.50
CA LYS A 203 -1.47 17.31 4.60
C LYS A 203 -2.10 17.99 3.38
N LEU A 204 -1.44 17.97 2.21
CA LEU A 204 -2.08 18.41 0.96
C LEU A 204 -3.17 17.40 0.59
N ALA A 205 -4.39 17.88 0.36
CA ALA A 205 -5.45 17.06 -0.23
C ALA A 205 -5.14 16.70 -1.70
N MET A 206 -5.22 15.41 -2.00
CA MET A 206 -4.95 14.85 -3.32
C MET A 206 -6.21 14.19 -3.90
N PRO A 207 -7.31 14.92 -4.18
CA PRO A 207 -8.53 14.33 -4.75
C PRO A 207 -8.35 13.95 -6.23
N LEU A 208 -8.98 12.85 -6.64
CA LEU A 208 -9.02 12.41 -8.05
C LEU A 208 -9.60 13.49 -8.98
N SER A 209 -10.57 14.28 -8.50
CA SER A 209 -11.18 15.36 -9.28
C SER A 209 -10.23 16.47 -9.73
N ARG A 210 -9.06 16.63 -9.09
CA ARG A 210 -8.01 17.55 -9.57
C ARG A 210 -7.20 16.92 -10.70
N TRP A 211 -6.96 15.61 -10.63
CA TRP A 211 -6.31 14.84 -11.69
C TRP A 211 -7.12 14.85 -12.99
N GLU A 212 -8.45 14.65 -12.89
CA GLU A 212 -9.42 14.74 -13.99
C GLU A 212 -9.41 16.11 -14.68
N LYS A 213 -9.08 17.18 -13.94
CA LYS A 213 -8.95 18.55 -14.47
C LYS A 213 -7.59 18.83 -15.11
N GLY A 214 -6.78 17.79 -15.36
CA GLY A 214 -5.46 17.92 -15.98
C GLY A 214 -4.38 18.44 -15.03
N GLN A 215 -4.62 18.45 -13.71
CA GLN A 215 -3.60 18.81 -12.73
C GLN A 215 -2.73 17.61 -12.35
N ARG A 216 -1.47 17.85 -12.04
CA ARG A 216 -0.51 16.83 -11.59
C ARG A 216 0.20 17.32 -10.33
N LEU A 217 0.59 16.37 -9.49
CA LEU A 217 1.36 16.61 -8.26
C LEU A 217 2.82 16.85 -8.64
N ILE A 218 3.37 17.99 -8.27
CA ILE A 218 4.75 18.38 -8.56
C ILE A 218 5.51 18.61 -7.25
N PRO A 219 6.68 17.99 -7.06
CA PRO A 219 7.54 18.22 -5.90
C PRO A 219 8.05 19.67 -5.85
N ASN A 220 8.17 20.20 -4.63
CA ASN A 220 8.93 21.40 -4.32
C ASN A 220 9.54 21.25 -2.91
N GLY A 221 10.77 20.72 -2.87
CA GLY A 221 11.41 20.31 -1.62
C GLY A 221 10.58 19.21 -0.92
N PRO A 222 10.28 19.34 0.39
CA PRO A 222 9.46 18.37 1.13
C PRO A 222 7.96 18.50 0.83
N ASN A 223 7.55 19.52 0.08
CA ASN A 223 6.15 19.81 -0.22
C ASN A 223 5.78 19.33 -1.62
N VAL A 224 4.47 19.19 -1.83
CA VAL A 224 3.88 18.86 -3.11
C VAL A 224 2.78 19.86 -3.44
N PHE A 225 2.62 20.17 -4.72
CA PHE A 225 1.61 21.12 -5.19
C PHE A 225 0.92 20.62 -6.45
N TRP A 226 -0.32 21.07 -6.65
CA TRP A 226 -1.07 20.81 -7.87
C TRP A 226 -0.74 21.85 -8.95
N VAL A 227 -0.31 21.40 -10.12
CA VAL A 227 -0.04 22.24 -11.28
C VAL A 227 -0.81 21.73 -12.48
N VAL A 228 -1.44 22.62 -13.25
CA VAL A 228 -2.08 22.26 -14.52
C VAL A 228 -0.98 21.85 -15.51
N LYS A 229 -1.02 20.60 -15.96
CA LYS A 229 -0.05 20.01 -16.90
C LYS A 229 -0.70 19.39 -18.13
N GLY A 230 -2.01 19.23 -18.12
CA GLY A 230 -2.80 18.71 -19.22
C GLY A 230 -4.16 19.39 -19.31
N LYS A 231 -4.94 18.98 -20.31
CA LYS A 231 -6.35 19.35 -20.42
C LYS A 231 -7.19 18.41 -19.55
N PRO A 232 -8.39 18.84 -19.13
CA PRO A 232 -9.35 17.93 -18.53
C PRO A 232 -9.64 16.75 -19.46
N SER A 233 -9.77 15.56 -18.89
CA SER A 233 -10.13 14.34 -19.62
C SER A 233 -10.91 13.40 -18.73
N GLU A 234 -11.74 12.56 -19.34
CA GLU A 234 -12.25 11.39 -18.64
C GLU A 234 -11.07 10.51 -18.20
N VAL A 235 -11.17 9.98 -16.99
CA VAL A 235 -10.18 9.07 -16.42
C VAL A 235 -10.74 7.66 -16.54
N ASP A 236 -10.07 6.85 -17.34
CA ASP A 236 -10.24 5.39 -17.37
C ASP A 236 -9.48 4.74 -16.21
N HIS A 237 -9.58 3.42 -16.07
CA HIS A 237 -8.94 2.74 -14.94
C HIS A 237 -7.40 2.83 -15.00
N ALA A 238 -6.81 2.74 -16.20
CA ALA A 238 -5.36 2.88 -16.37
C ALA A 238 -4.83 4.26 -15.93
N GLU A 239 -5.53 5.34 -16.25
CA GLU A 239 -5.21 6.69 -15.80
C GLU A 239 -5.50 6.90 -14.30
N PHE A 240 -6.55 6.27 -13.77
CA PHE A 240 -6.82 6.24 -12.33
C PHE A 240 -5.69 5.57 -11.55
N ARG A 241 -5.16 4.47 -12.07
CA ARG A 241 -4.02 3.79 -11.49
C ARG A 241 -2.74 4.63 -11.53
N ARG A 242 -2.55 5.47 -12.57
CA ARG A 242 -1.48 6.50 -12.62
C ARG A 242 -1.68 7.61 -11.58
N TYR A 243 -2.93 8.01 -11.31
CA TYR A 243 -3.24 8.89 -10.19
C TYR A 243 -2.82 8.26 -8.85
N LEU A 244 -3.08 6.96 -8.66
CA LEU A 244 -2.66 6.25 -7.44
C LEU A 244 -1.13 6.19 -7.30
N ASP A 245 -0.38 5.96 -8.38
CA ASP A 245 1.09 6.07 -8.35
C ASP A 245 1.54 7.45 -7.85
N ALA A 246 0.87 8.51 -8.30
CA ALA A 246 1.16 9.86 -7.84
C ALA A 246 0.78 10.07 -6.36
N VAL A 247 -0.28 9.44 -5.86
CA VAL A 247 -0.65 9.46 -4.43
C VAL A 247 0.39 8.73 -3.58
N PHE A 248 0.82 7.53 -3.99
CA PHE A 248 1.79 6.70 -3.26
C PHE A 248 3.15 7.38 -3.09
N ASN A 249 3.53 8.28 -4.00
CA ASN A 249 4.75 9.09 -3.84
C ASN A 249 4.71 10.05 -2.65
N TRP A 250 3.52 10.38 -2.12
CA TRP A 250 3.36 11.45 -1.13
C TRP A 250 2.56 11.03 0.10
N ALA A 251 1.79 9.94 0.03
CA ALA A 251 1.10 9.36 1.16
C ALA A 251 2.02 8.42 1.96
N ASN A 252 1.75 8.29 3.25
CA ASN A 252 2.44 7.36 4.14
C ASN A 252 1.60 7.14 5.41
N SER A 253 2.12 6.38 6.38
CA SER A 253 1.46 6.15 7.68
C SER A 253 1.04 7.45 8.38
N THR A 254 1.86 8.51 8.30
CA THR A 254 1.52 9.83 8.88
C THR A 254 0.30 10.48 8.20
N SER A 255 0.14 10.31 6.89
CA SER A 255 -0.99 10.89 6.16
C SER A 255 -2.32 10.16 6.35
N LEU A 256 -2.28 8.90 6.79
CA LEU A 256 -3.47 8.08 7.13
C LEU A 256 -4.10 8.44 8.47
N SER A 257 -3.30 8.85 9.46
CA SER A 257 -3.77 9.21 10.81
C SER A 257 -4.92 10.23 10.81
N PRO A 258 -4.82 11.39 10.14
CA PRO A 258 -5.93 12.37 10.06
C PRO A 258 -7.11 11.93 9.18
N ARG A 259 -7.01 10.81 8.46
CA ARG A 259 -8.06 10.23 7.60
C ARG A 259 -8.70 8.98 8.20
N SER A 260 -8.45 8.72 9.48
CA SER A 260 -8.95 7.53 10.15
C SER A 260 -9.33 7.79 11.61
N ALA A 261 -10.24 6.98 12.12
CA ALA A 261 -10.70 7.01 13.51
C ALA A 261 -10.25 5.74 14.25
N PRO A 262 -9.91 5.82 15.55
CA PRO A 262 -9.65 4.64 16.37
C PRO A 262 -10.84 3.68 16.42
N VAL A 263 -10.56 2.38 16.44
CA VAL A 263 -11.56 1.33 16.76
C VAL A 263 -11.27 0.82 18.16
N THR A 264 -12.11 1.20 19.13
CA THR A 264 -11.83 0.94 20.55
C THR A 264 -12.47 -0.33 21.09
N GLU A 265 -13.66 -0.68 20.60
CA GLU A 265 -14.43 -1.82 21.12
C GLU A 265 -14.17 -3.09 20.31
N PRO A 266 -13.89 -4.25 20.95
CA PRO A 266 -13.64 -5.52 20.26
C PRO A 266 -14.73 -5.94 19.28
N LYS A 267 -15.98 -5.71 19.67
CA LYS A 267 -17.18 -6.01 18.87
C LYS A 267 -17.35 -5.12 17.64
N ASP A 268 -16.56 -4.06 17.50
CA ASP A 268 -16.63 -3.14 16.37
C ASP A 268 -15.57 -3.45 15.30
N LEU A 269 -14.64 -4.39 15.54
CA LEU A 269 -13.64 -4.86 14.56
C LEU A 269 -14.30 -5.47 13.32
N VAL A 270 -14.13 -4.86 12.15
CA VAL A 270 -14.66 -5.36 10.88
C VAL A 270 -13.60 -5.37 9.78
N ALA A 271 -13.89 -6.06 8.67
CA ALA A 271 -13.07 -5.97 7.48
C ALA A 271 -13.05 -4.53 6.95
N GLY A 272 -11.87 -4.05 6.57
CA GLY A 272 -11.61 -2.65 6.20
C GLY A 272 -11.02 -1.80 7.33
N ASP A 273 -11.02 -2.29 8.57
CA ASP A 273 -10.15 -1.76 9.62
C ASP A 273 -8.69 -2.06 9.29
N PHE A 274 -7.76 -1.32 9.89
CA PHE A 274 -6.34 -1.53 9.69
C PHE A 274 -5.53 -1.11 10.92
N PHE A 275 -4.43 -1.81 11.18
CA PHE A 275 -3.45 -1.38 12.16
C PHE A 275 -2.56 -0.31 11.54
N LEU A 276 -2.30 0.77 12.27
CA LEU A 276 -1.52 1.92 11.82
C LEU A 276 -0.44 2.25 12.86
N GLN A 277 0.80 1.90 12.54
CA GLN A 277 1.99 2.31 13.31
C GLN A 277 2.65 3.47 12.58
N THR A 278 2.69 4.65 13.22
CA THR A 278 3.22 5.88 12.61
C THR A 278 4.66 6.20 13.01
N GLU A 279 5.18 5.54 14.05
CA GLU A 279 6.57 5.70 14.50
C GLU A 279 7.46 4.63 13.88
N GLU A 280 8.74 4.94 13.67
CA GLU A 280 9.68 4.00 13.06
C GLU A 280 10.07 2.83 13.99
N PRO A 281 10.16 1.58 13.49
CA PRO A 281 9.68 1.12 12.18
C PRO A 281 8.16 1.22 12.04
N ASN A 282 7.71 1.96 11.01
CA ASN A 282 6.30 2.19 10.74
C ASN A 282 5.71 1.02 9.92
N HIS A 283 4.40 0.74 10.07
CA HIS A 283 3.74 -0.35 9.34
C HIS A 283 2.23 -0.18 9.26
N VAL A 284 1.63 -0.78 8.23
CA VAL A 284 0.19 -0.88 8.05
C VAL A 284 -0.19 -2.31 7.67
N ALA A 285 -1.16 -2.86 8.39
CA ALA A 285 -1.76 -4.15 8.09
C ALA A 285 -3.30 -4.02 8.08
N VAL A 286 -3.93 -4.42 6.98
CA VAL A 286 -5.37 -4.28 6.73
C VAL A 286 -6.11 -5.54 7.17
N VAL A 287 -7.22 -5.38 7.87
CA VAL A 287 -8.16 -6.46 8.21
C VAL A 287 -8.99 -6.78 6.96
N LEU A 288 -8.73 -7.92 6.33
CA LEU A 288 -9.38 -8.32 5.07
C LEU A 288 -10.70 -9.09 5.29
N ASP A 289 -10.79 -9.86 6.36
CA ASP A 289 -12.00 -10.56 6.78
C ASP A 289 -11.98 -10.77 8.30
N VAL A 290 -13.16 -10.93 8.90
CA VAL A 290 -13.35 -11.16 10.33
C VAL A 290 -14.35 -12.30 10.54
N ALA A 291 -13.99 -13.22 11.43
CA ALA A 291 -14.89 -14.25 11.92
C ALA A 291 -14.97 -14.22 13.46
N GLU A 292 -16.12 -14.59 13.99
CA GLU A 292 -16.46 -14.47 15.40
C GLU A 292 -17.05 -15.80 15.92
N LYS A 293 -16.66 -16.18 17.14
CA LYS A 293 -17.32 -17.26 17.90
C LYS A 293 -18.56 -16.74 18.61
N PRO A 294 -19.53 -17.61 18.99
CA PRO A 294 -20.63 -17.22 19.87
C PRO A 294 -20.19 -16.61 21.22
N SER A 295 -18.96 -16.86 21.67
CA SER A 295 -18.35 -16.25 22.86
C SER A 295 -17.96 -14.78 22.68
N GLY A 296 -17.99 -14.24 21.46
CA GLY A 296 -17.51 -12.90 21.11
C GLY A 296 -16.03 -12.83 20.73
N GLU A 297 -15.29 -13.94 20.79
CA GLU A 297 -13.89 -13.97 20.35
C GLU A 297 -13.80 -13.81 18.82
N ARG A 298 -12.99 -12.84 18.37
CA ARG A 298 -12.78 -12.57 16.95
C ARG A 298 -11.41 -13.03 16.44
N VAL A 299 -11.41 -13.48 15.20
CA VAL A 299 -10.22 -13.73 14.40
C VAL A 299 -10.29 -12.94 13.11
N ALA A 300 -9.13 -12.59 12.54
CA ALA A 300 -9.03 -11.79 11.34
C ALA A 300 -8.02 -12.38 10.33
N LEU A 301 -8.31 -12.19 9.05
CA LEU A 301 -7.30 -12.26 7.98
C LEU A 301 -6.63 -10.89 7.88
N LEU A 302 -5.30 -10.87 7.78
CA LEU A 302 -4.53 -9.63 7.63
C LEU A 302 -3.84 -9.57 6.27
N GLY A 303 -4.00 -8.45 5.58
CA GLY A 303 -3.36 -8.13 4.31
C GLY A 303 -2.31 -7.04 4.49
N GLN A 304 -1.18 -7.17 3.82
CA GLN A 304 -0.11 -6.19 3.88
C GLN A 304 0.75 -6.18 2.61
N ALA A 305 1.61 -5.17 2.53
CA ALA A 305 2.84 -5.12 1.76
C ALA A 305 3.91 -4.52 2.67
N ARG A 306 5.17 -4.50 2.24
CA ARG A 306 6.29 -3.93 3.00
C ARG A 306 6.93 -2.75 2.26
N SER A 307 7.97 -2.20 2.87
CA SER A 307 8.90 -1.24 2.27
C SER A 307 10.27 -1.91 2.20
N PRO A 308 10.90 -2.09 1.02
CA PRO A 308 10.42 -1.74 -0.33
C PRO A 308 9.11 -2.42 -0.75
N ALA A 309 8.45 -1.86 -1.76
CA ALA A 309 7.16 -2.32 -2.26
C ALA A 309 7.21 -3.76 -2.76
N GLU A 310 6.16 -4.50 -2.44
CA GLU A 310 6.01 -5.91 -2.79
C GLU A 310 4.55 -6.27 -3.02
N SER A 311 4.33 -7.51 -3.44
CA SER A 311 3.01 -8.09 -3.66
C SER A 311 2.12 -7.90 -2.42
N VAL A 312 0.91 -7.40 -2.63
CA VAL A 312 -0.11 -7.38 -1.58
C VAL A 312 -0.46 -8.83 -1.25
N HIS A 313 -0.25 -9.24 0.00
CA HIS A 313 -0.40 -10.63 0.40
C HIS A 313 -1.11 -10.75 1.74
N VAL A 314 -1.74 -11.91 1.94
CA VAL A 314 -2.31 -12.32 3.21
C VAL A 314 -1.19 -12.93 4.05
N VAL A 315 -0.88 -12.29 5.17
CA VAL A 315 0.06 -12.82 6.16
C VAL A 315 -0.67 -13.82 7.07
N ARG A 316 0.03 -14.80 7.62
CA ARG A 316 -0.50 -15.77 8.60
C ARG A 316 0.38 -15.90 9.83
N PRO A 317 -0.17 -16.29 10.99
CA PRO A 317 0.63 -16.54 12.20
C PRO A 317 1.52 -17.79 12.09
N GLY A 318 1.21 -18.68 11.15
CA GLY A 318 1.93 -19.91 10.86
C GLY A 318 1.10 -20.84 9.97
N LYS A 319 1.66 -21.97 9.53
CA LYS A 319 1.03 -22.89 8.57
C LYS A 319 -0.31 -23.49 9.00
N ALA A 320 -0.60 -23.54 10.30
CA ALA A 320 -1.82 -24.17 10.82
C ALA A 320 -3.11 -23.38 10.53
N THR A 321 -3.02 -22.06 10.37
CA THR A 321 -4.20 -21.22 10.13
C THR A 321 -3.79 -19.89 9.50
N PRO A 322 -4.55 -19.35 8.52
CA PRO A 322 -4.33 -18.00 8.01
C PRO A 322 -4.90 -16.91 8.95
N TRP A 323 -5.69 -17.30 9.96
CA TRP A 323 -6.42 -16.38 10.83
C TRP A 323 -5.67 -16.02 12.10
N PHE A 324 -5.52 -14.74 12.38
CA PHE A 324 -4.99 -14.22 13.63
C PHE A 324 -6.09 -14.08 14.68
N SER A 325 -5.80 -14.47 15.92
CA SER A 325 -6.62 -14.05 17.06
C SER A 325 -6.43 -12.56 17.29
N VAL A 326 -7.52 -11.79 17.30
CA VAL A 326 -7.47 -10.35 17.57
C VAL A 326 -8.28 -10.08 18.84
N ARG A 327 -7.58 -9.94 19.97
CA ARG A 327 -8.21 -9.76 21.29
C ARG A 327 -7.40 -8.79 22.15
N PRO A 328 -7.96 -7.67 22.61
CA PRO A 328 -7.25 -6.85 23.58
C PRO A 328 -7.13 -7.56 24.94
N PRO A 329 -6.08 -7.26 25.72
CA PRO A 329 -4.97 -6.36 25.39
C PRO A 329 -3.82 -7.06 24.62
N VAL A 330 -4.02 -8.29 24.14
CA VAL A 330 -2.95 -9.07 23.50
C VAL A 330 -2.69 -8.53 22.08
N PRO A 331 -1.48 -8.04 21.78
CA PRO A 331 -1.17 -7.56 20.44
C PRO A 331 -1.08 -8.71 19.44
N VAL A 332 -1.34 -8.42 18.17
CA VAL A 332 -1.16 -9.39 17.09
C VAL A 332 0.31 -9.43 16.70
N LEU A 333 0.90 -10.62 16.73
CA LEU A 333 2.29 -10.84 16.33
C LEU A 333 2.31 -11.23 14.86
N THR A 334 3.00 -10.44 14.04
CA THR A 334 3.34 -10.80 12.66
C THR A 334 4.86 -10.81 12.52
N PRO A 335 5.42 -11.64 11.64
CA PRO A 335 6.85 -11.61 11.41
C PRO A 335 7.28 -10.26 10.80
N HIS A 336 8.51 -9.85 11.05
CA HIS A 336 9.13 -8.67 10.41
C HIS A 336 8.44 -7.31 10.65
N SER A 337 7.55 -7.20 11.64
CA SER A 337 7.02 -5.91 12.11
C SER A 337 6.96 -5.85 13.64
N GLN A 338 6.68 -4.67 14.19
CA GLN A 338 6.35 -4.57 15.61
C GLN A 338 5.02 -5.26 15.91
N ALA A 339 4.83 -5.68 17.16
CA ALA A 339 3.56 -6.23 17.59
C ALA A 339 2.44 -5.20 17.36
N LEU A 340 1.39 -5.60 16.63
CA LEU A 340 0.27 -4.74 16.28
C LEU A 340 -0.66 -4.64 17.50
N ALA A 341 -0.61 -3.52 18.22
CA ALA A 341 -1.39 -3.32 19.42
C ALA A 341 -2.84 -2.98 19.08
N TRP A 342 -3.76 -3.25 20.00
CA TRP A 342 -5.16 -2.84 19.84
C TRP A 342 -5.31 -1.32 19.67
N GLY A 343 -4.44 -0.54 20.32
CA GLY A 343 -4.41 0.93 20.17
C GLY A 343 -4.00 1.42 18.78
N ASP A 344 -3.42 0.55 17.93
CA ASP A 344 -3.03 0.87 16.56
C ASP A 344 -4.20 0.73 15.59
N LEU A 345 -5.33 0.14 16.02
CA LEU A 345 -6.46 -0.18 15.14
C LEU A 345 -7.26 1.08 14.76
N ARG A 346 -7.45 1.25 13.45
CA ARG A 346 -8.06 2.41 12.82
C ARG A 346 -9.08 1.99 11.76
N ARG A 347 -10.01 2.90 11.45
CA ARG A 347 -10.97 2.80 10.34
C ARG A 347 -10.93 4.06 9.49
N MET A 348 -10.94 3.91 8.16
CA MET A 348 -11.00 5.05 7.24
C MET A 348 -12.28 5.87 7.48
N THR A 349 -12.15 7.20 7.52
CA THR A 349 -13.32 8.10 7.63
C THR A 349 -13.88 8.43 6.24
N THR A 350 -15.21 8.45 6.11
CA THR A 350 -15.90 8.56 4.81
C THR A 350 -16.17 9.98 4.34
N SER A 351 -15.67 11.02 5.02
CA SER A 351 -15.95 12.42 4.65
C SER A 351 -14.68 13.26 4.46
N ALA A 352 -14.64 13.96 3.33
CA ALA A 352 -13.77 15.11 3.07
C ALA A 352 -14.40 16.44 3.57
N GLY A 353 -15.33 16.38 4.55
CA GLY A 353 -16.24 17.49 4.86
C GLY A 353 -16.32 17.95 6.32
N ASP A 354 -15.71 17.26 7.28
CA ASP A 354 -15.92 17.57 8.72
C ASP A 354 -14.67 18.11 9.44
N ALA A 355 -13.64 18.51 8.70
CA ALA A 355 -12.41 19.08 9.27
C ALA A 355 -12.43 20.61 9.44
N ASP A 356 -13.55 21.28 9.16
CA ASP A 356 -13.77 22.70 9.43
C ASP A 356 -15.17 22.87 10.07
N LYS A 357 -15.24 22.61 11.38
CA LYS A 357 -16.24 23.21 12.28
C LYS A 357 -15.66 23.46 13.66
#